data_AF-A0A1A2E8P7-F1
#
_entry.id   AF-A0A1A2E8P7-F1
#
_cell.length_a   1.000
_cell.length_b   1.000
_cell.length_c   1.000
_cell.angle_alpha   90.00
_cell.angle_beta   90.00
_cell.angle_gamma   90.00
#
_symmetry.space_group_name_H-M   'P 1'
#
loop_
_entity.id
_entity.type
_entity.pdbx_description
1 polymer ?
#
loop_
_entity_poly.entity_id
_entity_poly.type
_entity_poly.pdbx_seq_one_letter_code
_entity_poly.pdbx_strand_id
1 'polypeptide(L)'
;MSQTLELPVGFGNNAAQVDDTGKLQYLGVGMVGDPDRDIVLHYGETYHLQGWTVLPTDHGTRFTNDRTGHGMFVSVHGIYSF
;
A
#
# COMPACT_ATOMS: atom_id res chain seq x y z
N MET A 1 29.31 -4.85 26.03
CA MET A 1 29.40 -5.08 24.58
C MET A 1 28.05 -5.63 24.14
N SER A 2 27.29 -4.89 23.33
CA SER A 2 26.04 -5.38 22.76
C SER A 2 26.24 -5.52 21.26
N GLN A 3 26.08 -6.73 20.75
CA GLN A 3 26.25 -7.04 19.33
C GLN A 3 24.88 -6.96 18.67
N THR A 4 24.65 -5.90 17.89
CA THR A 4 23.50 -5.80 16.99
C THR A 4 23.64 -6.88 15.93
N LEU A 5 22.71 -7.84 15.92
CA LEU A 5 22.60 -8.84 14.87
C LEU A 5 22.03 -8.15 13.62
N GLU A 6 22.90 -7.72 12.71
CA GLU A 6 22.47 -7.31 11.37
C GLU A 6 22.08 -8.58 10.60
N LEU A 7 20.79 -8.92 10.65
CA LEU A 7 20.24 -9.92 9.75
C LEU A 7 20.42 -9.42 8.31
N PRO A 8 20.89 -10.26 7.38
CA PRO A 8 20.99 -9.86 5.98
C PRO A 8 19.57 -9.58 5.47
N VAL A 9 19.24 -8.29 5.36
CA VAL A 9 17.99 -7.84 4.77
C VAL A 9 18.06 -8.12 3.28
N GLY A 10 17.60 -9.31 2.89
CA GLY A 10 17.11 -9.52 1.54
C GLY A 10 15.92 -8.58 1.36
N PHE A 11 16.17 -7.39 0.81
CA PHE A 11 15.10 -6.46 0.43
C PHE A 11 14.34 -7.10 -0.73
N GLY A 12 13.35 -7.93 -0.41
CA GLY A 12 12.23 -8.13 -1.31
C GLY A 12 11.61 -6.76 -1.60
N ASN A 13 11.22 -6.53 -2.84
CA ASN A 13 10.51 -5.33 -3.25
C ASN A 13 9.17 -5.27 -2.48
N ASN A 14 9.10 -4.53 -1.38
CA ASN A 14 7.91 -4.48 -0.52
C ASN A 14 6.99 -3.30 -0.87
N ALA A 15 7.42 -2.43 -1.78
CA ALA A 15 6.64 -1.33 -2.27
C ALA A 15 6.10 -1.64 -3.68
N ALA A 16 4.81 -1.39 -3.86
CA ALA A 16 4.16 -1.41 -5.15
C ALA A 16 3.48 -0.06 -5.39
N GLN A 17 3.47 0.39 -6.63
CA GLN A 17 2.82 1.62 -7.05
C GLN A 17 1.88 1.31 -8.21
N VAL A 18 0.74 2.00 -8.22
CA VAL A 18 -0.17 2.09 -9.35
C VAL A 18 -0.22 3.53 -9.85
N ASP A 19 -0.14 3.75 -11.16
CA ASP A 19 -0.39 5.07 -11.75
C ASP A 19 -1.89 5.30 -12.04
N ASP A 20 -2.23 6.46 -12.58
CA ASP A 20 -3.63 6.84 -12.83
C ASP A 20 -4.29 6.06 -14.00
N THR A 21 -3.52 5.23 -14.71
CA THR A 21 -3.99 4.30 -15.74
C THR A 21 -4.19 2.87 -15.24
N GLY A 22 -3.88 2.60 -13.97
CA GLY A 22 -3.96 1.26 -13.38
C GLY A 22 -2.72 0.39 -13.60
N LYS A 23 -1.61 0.96 -14.11
CA LYS A 23 -0.37 0.20 -14.31
C LYS A 23 0.34 -0.06 -12.99
N LEU A 24 0.49 -1.33 -12.63
CA LEU A 24 1.19 -1.79 -11.44
C LEU A 24 2.71 -1.93 -11.70
N GLN A 25 3.51 -1.44 -10.76
CA GLN A 25 4.96 -1.65 -10.73
C GLN A 25 5.46 -1.91 -9.30
N TYR A 26 6.41 -2.83 -9.15
CA TYR A 26 7.12 -3.05 -7.89
C TYR A 26 8.35 -2.16 -7.85
N LEU A 27 8.53 -1.46 -6.73
CA LEU A 27 9.66 -0.57 -6.52
C LEU A 27 10.78 -1.34 -5.80
N GLY A 28 12.02 -1.10 -6.21
CA GLY A 28 13.24 -1.66 -5.59
C GLY A 28 13.60 -1.01 -4.25
N VAL A 29 12.58 -0.68 -3.44
CA VAL A 29 12.74 -0.02 -2.13
C VAL A 29 12.13 -0.90 -1.04
N GLY A 30 12.62 -0.72 0.19
CA GLY A 30 12.06 -1.35 1.39
C GLY A 30 10.69 -0.79 1.76
N MET A 31 10.31 -0.92 3.04
CA MET A 31 9.05 -0.37 3.53
C MET A 31 9.01 1.14 3.30
N VAL A 32 7.90 1.64 2.75
CA VAL A 32 7.65 3.06 2.53
C VAL A 32 6.61 3.50 3.56
N GLY A 33 6.97 4.44 4.42
CA GLY A 33 6.09 4.96 5.46
C GLY A 33 6.84 5.71 6.55
N ASP A 34 6.11 6.49 7.34
CA ASP A 34 6.58 7.16 8.55
C ASP A 34 5.58 6.82 9.66
N PRO A 35 5.91 5.91 10.59
CA PRO A 35 4.97 5.41 11.59
C PRO A 35 4.31 6.52 12.43
N ASP A 36 5.01 7.66 12.61
CA ASP A 36 4.48 8.81 13.35
C ASP A 36 3.40 9.58 12.57
N ARG A 37 3.24 9.28 11.28
CA ARG A 37 2.32 9.94 10.34
C ARG A 37 1.36 8.97 9.67
N ASP A 38 1.43 7.70 10.02
CA ASP A 38 0.52 6.68 9.52
C ASP A 38 -0.88 6.89 10.10
N ILE A 39 -1.88 6.60 9.28
CA ILE A 39 -3.28 6.56 9.70
C ILE A 39 -3.72 5.11 9.86
N VAL A 40 -4.46 4.81 10.91
CA VAL A 40 -5.09 3.50 11.08
C VAL A 40 -6.38 3.47 10.28
N LEU A 41 -6.49 2.47 9.39
CA LEU A 41 -7.68 2.25 8.59
C LEU A 41 -8.61 1.27 9.32
N HIS A 42 -9.85 1.68 9.56
CA HIS A 42 -10.88 0.83 10.14
C HIS A 42 -11.78 0.23 9.06
N TYR A 43 -12.04 -1.08 9.14
CA TYR A 43 -12.87 -1.77 8.14
C TYR A 43 -14.28 -1.17 8.05
N GLY A 44 -14.75 -1.01 6.81
CA GLY A 44 -16.07 -0.44 6.51
C GLY A 44 -16.10 1.09 6.51
N GLU A 45 -15.06 1.77 7.00
CA GLU A 45 -14.96 3.23 6.89
C GLU A 45 -14.38 3.62 5.53
N THR A 46 -14.98 4.60 4.86
CA THR A 46 -14.45 5.14 3.60
C THR A 46 -13.62 6.39 3.88
N TYR A 47 -12.40 6.43 3.35
CA TYR A 47 -11.50 7.58 3.48
C TYR A 47 -11.30 8.25 2.12
N HIS A 48 -11.18 9.57 2.12
CA HIS A 48 -10.80 10.36 0.95
C HIS A 48 -9.47 11.06 1.21
N LEU A 49 -8.43 10.63 0.49
CA LEU A 49 -7.05 11.05 0.73
C LEU A 49 -6.43 11.47 -0.59
N GLN A 50 -6.11 12.76 -0.73
CA GLN A 50 -5.38 13.30 -1.89
C GLN A 50 -5.98 12.89 -3.26
N GLY A 51 -7.31 12.86 -3.37
CA GLY A 51 -8.01 12.46 -4.60
C GLY A 51 -8.14 10.95 -4.82
N TRP A 52 -7.95 10.16 -3.76
CA TRP A 52 -8.22 8.73 -3.74
C TRP A 52 -9.33 8.41 -2.73
N THR A 53 -10.26 7.57 -3.16
CA THR A 53 -11.17 6.84 -2.27
C THR A 53 -10.49 5.56 -1.80
N VAL A 54 -10.37 5.39 -0.49
CA VAL A 54 -9.79 4.21 0.18
C VAL A 54 -10.87 3.48 0.97
N LEU A 55 -11.12 2.23 0.60
CA LEU A 55 -12.10 1.36 1.24
C LEU A 55 -11.41 0.09 1.77
N PRO A 56 -11.05 0.06 3.06
CA PRO A 56 -10.54 -1.12 3.75
C PRO A 56 -11.69 -2.08 4.11
N THR A 57 -11.45 -3.36 3.87
CA THR A 57 -12.33 -4.48 4.20
C THR A 57 -11.52 -5.63 4.78
N ASP A 58 -12.19 -6.61 5.36
CA ASP A 58 -11.58 -7.86 5.81
C ASP A 58 -10.94 -8.68 4.67
N HIS A 59 -11.36 -8.47 3.42
CA HIS A 59 -10.76 -9.10 2.24
C HIS A 59 -9.55 -8.35 1.68
N GLY A 60 -9.34 -7.10 2.09
CA GLY A 60 -8.30 -6.21 1.57
C GLY A 60 -8.74 -4.76 1.46
N THR A 61 -7.85 -3.91 0.94
CA THR A 61 -8.08 -2.47 0.81
C THR A 61 -8.17 -2.09 -0.66
N ARG A 62 -9.28 -1.47 -1.07
CA ARG A 62 -9.45 -0.88 -2.40
C ARG A 62 -9.03 0.58 -2.39
N PHE A 63 -8.21 0.97 -3.35
CA PHE A 63 -7.84 2.34 -3.64
C PHE A 63 -8.38 2.69 -5.03
N THR A 64 -9.13 3.77 -5.14
CA THR A 64 -9.72 4.24 -6.40
C THR A 64 -9.36 5.69 -6.62
N ASN A 65 -8.78 6.04 -7.77
CA ASN A 65 -8.50 7.41 -8.13
C ASN A 65 -9.83 8.11 -8.46
N ASP A 66 -10.15 9.19 -7.76
CA ASP A 66 -11.46 9.84 -7.91
C ASP A 66 -11.64 10.48 -9.29
N ARG A 67 -10.55 10.81 -9.99
CA ARG A 67 -10.57 11.43 -11.32
C ARG A 67 -10.72 10.41 -12.44
N THR A 68 -10.04 9.27 -12.35
CA THR A 68 -9.99 8.29 -13.46
C THR A 68 -10.83 7.03 -13.22
N GLY A 69 -11.18 6.73 -11.96
CA GLY A 69 -11.85 5.49 -11.58
C GLY A 69 -10.95 4.26 -11.55
N HIS A 70 -9.68 4.39 -11.95
CA HIS A 70 -8.68 3.33 -11.90
C HIS A 70 -8.07 3.18 -10.51
N GLY A 71 -7.44 2.04 -10.24
CA GLY A 71 -6.65 1.91 -9.02
C GLY A 71 -6.16 0.51 -8.74
N MET A 72 -6.16 0.17 -7.45
CA MET A 72 -5.60 -1.08 -6.96
C MET A 72 -6.41 -1.67 -5.82
N PHE A 73 -6.35 -2.99 -5.71
CA PHE A 73 -6.80 -3.72 -4.55
C PHE A 73 -5.63 -4.47 -3.93
N VAL A 74 -5.39 -4.18 -2.65
CA VAL A 74 -4.40 -4.87 -1.80
C VAL A 74 -5.16 -5.91 -0.99
N SER A 75 -5.15 -7.15 -1.44
CA SER A 75 -5.69 -8.26 -0.66
C SER A 75 -4.75 -8.59 0.50
N VAL A 76 -5.33 -9.10 1.57
CA VAL A 76 -4.59 -9.85 2.61
C VAL A 76 -3.80 -11.05 2.04
N HIS A 77 -4.14 -11.54 0.84
CA HIS A 77 -3.39 -12.60 0.15
C HIS A 77 -2.44 -12.10 -0.97
N GLY A 78 -2.48 -10.82 -1.36
CA GLY A 78 -1.69 -10.29 -2.48
C GLY A 78 -2.28 -9.04 -3.15
N ILE A 79 -1.54 -8.39 -4.05
CA ILE A 79 -1.93 -7.10 -4.67
C ILE A 79 -2.30 -7.30 -6.15
N TYR A 80 -3.37 -6.66 -6.63
CA TYR A 80 -3.72 -6.57 -8.05
C TYR A 80 -4.30 -5.19 -8.43
N SER A 81 -4.14 -4.77 -9.70
CA SER A 81 -4.71 -3.51 -10.22
C SER A 81 -5.95 -3.74 -11.09
N PHE A 82 -6.75 -2.68 -11.31
CA PHE A 82 -7.96 -2.70 -12.14
C PHE A 82 -8.22 -1.36 -12.84
#